data_AF-I1BMZ2-F1
#
_entry.id   AF-I1BMZ2-F1
#
_cell.length_a   1.000
_cell.length_b   1.000
_cell.length_c   1.000
_cell.angle_alpha   90.00
_cell.angle_beta   90.00
_cell.angle_gamma   90.00
#
_symmetry.space_group_name_H-M   'P 1'
#
loop_
_entity.id
_entity.type
_entity.pdbx_description
1 polymer ?
#
loop_
_entity_poly.entity_id
_entity_poly.type
_entity_poly.pdbx_seq_one_letter_code
_entity_poly.pdbx_strand_id
1 'polypeptide(L)'
;MYQKCVENYPHSWDKSCRQQKNALNKCSEENVGIIKYVKTQCTPQINAYDKCLQENTEDPRNCIPVFKELYLCTEAASVTFNEEQQKK
;
A
#
# COMPACT_ATOMS: atom_id res chain seq x y z
N MET A 1 16.00 -12.71 1.39
CA MET A 1 14.74 -12.35 0.69
C MET A 1 13.57 -12.53 1.64
N TYR A 2 12.50 -11.73 1.47
CA TYR A 2 11.35 -11.75 2.38
C TYR A 2 10.63 -13.10 2.41
N GLN A 3 10.34 -13.68 1.23
CA GLN A 3 9.66 -14.98 1.11
C GLN A 3 10.36 -16.09 1.93
N LYS A 4 11.67 -16.29 1.74
CA LYS A 4 12.46 -17.27 2.50
C LYS A 4 12.39 -17.04 4.02
N CYS A 5 12.28 -15.79 4.46
CA CYS A 5 12.11 -15.49 5.88
C CYS A 5 10.73 -15.93 6.38
N VAL A 6 9.66 -15.63 5.62
CA VAL A 6 8.29 -16.04 5.97
C VAL A 6 8.18 -17.57 6.07
N GLU A 7 8.79 -18.30 5.13
CA GLU A 7 8.85 -19.77 5.14
C GLU A 7 9.54 -20.32 6.40
N ASN A 8 10.57 -19.65 6.91
CA ASN A 8 11.30 -20.05 8.11
C ASN A 8 10.60 -19.65 9.42
N TYR A 9 9.70 -18.67 9.40
CA TYR A 9 9.01 -18.13 10.58
C TYR A 9 7.49 -18.08 10.37
N PRO A 10 6.82 -19.20 10.05
CA PRO A 10 5.42 -19.19 9.61
C PRO A 10 4.43 -18.61 10.63
N HIS A 11 4.76 -18.66 11.92
CA HIS A 11 3.90 -18.17 13.01
C HIS A 11 4.35 -16.83 13.62
N SER A 12 5.48 -16.27 13.17
CA SER A 12 6.05 -15.04 13.75
C SER A 12 6.67 -14.11 12.70
N TRP A 13 6.37 -14.32 11.42
CA TRP A 13 6.97 -13.60 10.30
C TRP A 13 6.77 -12.09 10.40
N ASP A 14 5.66 -11.64 10.98
CA ASP A 14 5.32 -10.23 11.16
C ASP A 14 6.38 -9.48 11.98
N LYS A 15 6.94 -10.15 12.99
CA LYS A 15 8.05 -9.64 13.81
C LYS A 15 9.41 -10.07 13.27
N SER A 16 9.59 -11.37 13.00
CA SER A 16 10.86 -11.99 12.63
C SER A 16 11.41 -11.49 11.29
N CYS A 17 10.54 -11.06 10.37
CA CYS A 17 10.91 -10.68 9.01
C CYS A 17 10.75 -9.18 8.72
N ARG A 18 10.64 -8.34 9.77
CA ARG A 18 10.39 -6.89 9.64
C ARG A 18 11.43 -6.18 8.77
N GLN A 19 12.71 -6.54 8.89
CA GLN A 19 13.77 -5.93 8.09
C GLN A 19 13.61 -6.23 6.60
N GLN A 20 13.35 -7.50 6.25
CA GLN A 20 13.17 -7.93 4.87
C GLN A 20 11.88 -7.37 4.27
N LYS A 21 10.81 -7.25 5.09
CA LYS A 21 9.56 -6.58 4.70
C LYS A 21 9.82 -5.11 4.34
N ASN A 22 10.52 -4.38 5.20
CA ASN A 22 10.84 -2.96 4.95
C ASN A 22 11.71 -2.80 3.70
N ALA A 23 12.71 -3.67 3.51
CA ALA A 23 13.55 -3.64 2.32
C ALA A 23 12.74 -3.94 1.03
N LEU A 24 11.81 -4.89 1.08
CA LEU A 24 10.92 -5.19 -0.03
C LEU A 24 10.01 -4.01 -0.35
N ASN A 25 9.36 -3.41 0.67
CA ASN A 25 8.49 -2.25 0.48
C ASN A 25 9.24 -1.08 -0.18
N LYS A 26 10.45 -0.76 0.31
CA LYS A 26 11.29 0.29 -0.29
C LYS A 26 11.61 -0.01 -1.76
N CYS A 27 12.04 -1.24 -2.05
CA CYS A 27 12.34 -1.66 -3.42
C CYS A 27 11.10 -1.52 -4.33
N SER A 28 9.93 -1.95 -3.87
CA SER A 28 8.68 -1.81 -4.62
C SER A 28 8.31 -0.35 -4.89
N GLU A 29 8.47 0.54 -3.91
CA GLU A 29 8.21 1.97 -4.06
C GLU A 29 9.16 2.66 -5.05
N GLU A 30 10.43 2.25 -5.05
CA GLU A 30 11.46 2.84 -5.91
C GLU A 30 11.39 2.33 -7.36
N ASN A 31 11.03 1.06 -7.55
CA ASN A 31 11.22 0.36 -8.83
C ASN A 31 9.91 -0.06 -9.52
N VAL A 32 8.77 -0.09 -8.83
CA VAL A 32 7.48 -0.45 -9.44
C VAL A 32 6.70 0.83 -9.75
N GLY A 33 6.69 1.21 -11.03
CA GLY A 33 6.15 2.50 -11.49
C GLY A 33 4.71 2.77 -11.06
N ILE A 34 3.82 1.77 -11.16
CA ILE A 34 2.41 1.92 -10.76
C ILE A 34 2.27 2.18 -9.25
N ILE A 35 3.09 1.55 -8.40
CA ILE A 35 3.05 1.77 -6.95
C ILE A 35 3.45 3.21 -6.63
N LYS A 36 4.52 3.71 -7.26
CA LYS A 36 4.97 5.09 -7.12
C LYS A 36 3.92 6.09 -7.62
N TYR A 37 3.28 5.78 -8.75
CA TYR A 37 2.26 6.63 -9.35
C TYR A 37 1.02 6.75 -8.47
N VAL A 38 0.44 5.63 -8.06
CA VAL A 38 -0.73 5.59 -7.16
C VAL A 38 -0.45 6.32 -5.86
N LYS A 39 0.71 6.07 -5.22
CA LYS A 39 1.10 6.77 -3.99
C LYS A 39 1.13 8.28 -4.16
N THR A 40 1.64 8.75 -5.29
CA THR A 40 1.74 10.19 -5.58
C THR A 40 0.35 10.78 -5.81
N GLN A 41 -0.47 10.16 -6.66
CA GLN A 41 -1.80 10.66 -7.03
C GLN A 41 -2.80 10.61 -5.88
N CYS A 42 -2.76 9.54 -5.07
CA CYS A 42 -3.74 9.28 -4.02
C CYS A 42 -3.26 9.69 -2.61
N THR A 43 -2.24 10.55 -2.51
CA THR A 43 -1.71 11.03 -1.22
C THR A 43 -2.81 11.55 -0.27
N PRO A 44 -3.79 12.35 -0.73
CA PRO A 44 -4.86 12.85 0.16
C PRO A 44 -5.71 11.73 0.76
N GLN A 45 -6.11 10.74 -0.04
CA GLN A 45 -6.95 9.62 0.39
C GLN A 45 -6.18 8.65 1.28
N ILE A 46 -4.88 8.45 1.00
CA ILE A 46 -3.99 7.66 1.86
C ILE A 46 -3.93 8.32 3.25
N ASN A 47 -3.64 9.62 3.32
CA ASN A 47 -3.56 10.34 4.58
C ASN A 47 -4.89 10.35 5.35
N ALA A 48 -6.02 10.49 4.64
CA ALA A 48 -7.34 10.45 5.25
C ALA A 48 -7.63 9.07 5.88
N TYR A 49 -7.29 7.99 5.17
CA TYR A 49 -7.49 6.63 5.68
C TYR A 49 -6.57 6.33 6.86
N ASP A 50 -5.29 6.70 6.77
CA ASP A 50 -4.33 6.54 7.86
C ASP A 50 -4.77 7.31 9.11
N LYS A 51 -5.23 8.55 8.94
CA LYS A 51 -5.79 9.35 10.04
C LYS A 51 -6.99 8.66 10.67
N CYS A 52 -7.93 8.16 9.85
CA CYS A 52 -9.10 7.46 10.38
C CYS A 52 -8.70 6.24 11.22
N LEU A 53 -7.73 5.45 10.76
CA LEU A 53 -7.23 4.27 11.50
C LEU A 53 -6.58 4.65 12.83
N GLN A 54 -5.86 5.78 12.87
CA GLN A 54 -5.27 6.30 14.11
C GLN A 54 -6.35 6.76 15.12
N GLU A 55 -7.45 7.32 14.63
CA GLU A 55 -8.58 7.78 15.45
C GLU A 55 -9.52 6.65 15.88
N ASN A 56 -9.58 5.54 15.13
CA ASN A 56 -10.51 4.42 15.32
C ASN A 56 -9.77 3.09 15.55
N THR A 57 -8.82 3.07 16.48
CA THR A 57 -8.00 1.87 16.75
C THR A 57 -8.80 0.68 17.30
N GLU A 58 -9.88 0.94 18.04
CA GLU A 58 -10.75 -0.10 18.60
C GLU A 58 -11.72 -0.71 17.56
N ASP A 59 -12.20 0.10 16.62
CA ASP A 59 -13.08 -0.34 15.54
C ASP A 59 -12.70 0.27 14.18
N PRO A 60 -11.73 -0.32 13.47
CA PRO A 60 -11.31 0.12 12.14
C PRO A 60 -12.42 0.09 11.08
N ARG A 61 -13.56 -0.59 11.33
CA ARG A 61 -14.68 -0.64 10.39
C ARG A 61 -15.33 0.73 10.18
N ASN A 62 -15.18 1.65 11.13
CA ASN A 62 -15.59 3.05 10.97
C ASN A 62 -14.89 3.74 9.79
N CYS A 63 -13.75 3.22 9.34
CA CYS A 63 -12.98 3.75 8.23
C CYS A 63 -13.37 3.19 6.86
N ILE A 64 -14.36 2.30 6.77
CA ILE A 64 -14.83 1.75 5.49
C ILE A 64 -15.22 2.84 4.47
N PRO A 65 -15.91 3.94 4.84
CA PRO A 65 -16.20 5.01 3.89
C PRO A 65 -14.94 5.65 3.31
N VAL A 66 -13.97 5.99 4.17
CA VAL A 66 -12.69 6.60 3.75
C VAL A 66 -11.83 5.62 2.95
N PHE A 67 -11.85 4.34 3.32
CA PHE A 67 -11.21 3.28 2.56
C PHE A 67 -11.77 3.18 1.13
N LYS A 68 -13.08 3.33 0.97
CA LYS A 68 -13.72 3.30 -0.36
C LYS A 68 -13.23 4.45 -1.24
N GLU A 69 -12.99 5.64 -0.69
CA GLU A 69 -12.42 6.76 -1.43
C GLU A 69 -10.98 6.48 -1.89
N LEU A 70 -10.16 5.91 -1.01
CA LEU A 70 -8.81 5.46 -1.37
C LEU A 70 -8.82 4.38 -2.47
N TYR A 71 -9.73 3.42 -2.37
CA TYR A 71 -9.93 2.40 -3.39
C TYR A 71 -10.28 3.01 -4.75
N LEU A 72 -11.26 3.92 -4.80
CA LEU A 72 -11.66 4.57 -6.05
C LEU A 72 -10.53 5.40 -6.67
N CYS A 73 -9.73 6.10 -5.85
CA CYS A 73 -8.55 6.79 -6.34
C CYS A 73 -7.53 5.82 -6.94
N THR A 74 -7.30 4.68 -6.29
CA THR A 74 -6.35 3.66 -6.76
C THR A 74 -6.76 3.07 -8.10
N GLU A 75 -8.04 2.77 -8.29
CA GLU A 75 -8.58 2.29 -9.57
C GLU A 75 -8.38 3.33 -10.68
N ALA A 76 -8.76 4.59 -10.43
CA ALA A 76 -8.61 5.68 -11.39
C ALA A 76 -7.13 5.90 -11.76
N ALA A 77 -6.24 5.96 -10.77
CA ALA A 77 -4.81 6.14 -11.00
C ALA A 77 -4.19 4.96 -11.77
N SER A 78 -4.67 3.74 -11.53
CA SER A 78 -4.20 2.55 -12.26
C SER A 78 -4.60 2.58 -13.74
N VAL A 79 -5.83 3.00 -14.04
CA VAL A 79 -6.29 3.22 -15.44
C VAL A 79 -5.41 4.26 -16.12
N THR A 80 -5.26 5.45 -15.52
CA THR A 80 -4.45 6.53 -16.10
C THR A 80 -3.00 6.11 -16.32
N PHE A 81 -2.39 5.41 -15.35
CA PHE A 81 -1.02 4.91 -15.49
C PHE A 81 -0.88 3.97 -16.70
N ASN A 82 -1.81 3.04 -16.88
CA ASN A 82 -1.77 2.09 -17.99
C ASN A 82 -1.94 2.79 -19.35
N GLU A 83 -2.82 3.78 -19.45
CA GLU A 83 -2.98 4.60 -20.64
C GLU A 83 -1.72 5.41 -20.98
N GLU A 84 -1.03 5.93 -19.96
CA GLU A 84 0.26 6.64 -20.12
C GLU A 84 1.38 5.70 -20.58
N GLN A 85 1.41 4.44 -20.13
CA GLN A 85 2.42 3.46 -20.59
C GLN A 85 2.18 3.01 -22.03
N GLN A 86 0.93 2.90 -22.48
CA GLN A 86 0.60 2.48 -23.86
C GLN A 86 0.95 3.54 -24.92
N LYS A 87 1.15 4.79 -24.51
CA LYS A 87 1.53 5.92 -25.38
C LYS A 87 3.06 6.08 -25.52
N LYS A 88 3.85 5.29 -24.80
CA LYS A 88 5.32 5.30 -24.83
C LYS A 88 5.85 4.16 -25.69
#